data_AF-A0A420D9Q7-F1
#
_entry.id   AF-A0A420D9Q7-F1
#
_cell.length_a   1.000
_cell.length_b   1.000
_cell.length_c   1.000
_cell.angle_alpha   90.00
_cell.angle_beta   90.00
_cell.angle_gamma   90.00
#
_symmetry.space_group_name_H-M   'P 1'
#
loop_
_entity.id
_entity.type
_entity.pdbx_description
1 polymer ?
#
loop_
_entity_poly.entity_id
_entity_poly.type
_entity_poly.pdbx_seq_one_letter_code
_entity_poly.pdbx_strand_id
1 'polypeptide(L)'
;MYLLYFGVARDFPDSPYKINYSPFQTITEYVITVLPYRLGEFSQNMLGNIILFIPYGFLGILYPKFNQFKWLLLVFFITINIIEFSQYYFKRGFADIDDVILNTLGLTIGYIIYKKWFFIKGK
;
A
#
# COMPACT_ATOMS: atom_id res chain seq x y z
N MET A 1 -3.76 -6.94 -2.00
CA MET A 1 -4.08 -7.20 -3.42
C MET A 1 -2.93 -6.89 -4.42
N TYR A 2 -1.71 -6.52 -3.99
CA TYR A 2 -0.78 -5.80 -4.90
C TYR A 2 0.32 -6.63 -5.55
N LEU A 3 0.98 -7.52 -4.81
CA LEU A 3 2.04 -8.38 -5.38
C LEU A 3 1.54 -9.77 -5.78
N LEU A 4 0.48 -10.25 -5.12
CA LEU A 4 -0.18 -11.51 -5.51
C LEU A 4 -0.78 -11.45 -6.92
N TYR A 5 -1.15 -10.26 -7.40
CA TYR A 5 -1.86 -10.08 -8.67
C TYR A 5 -0.94 -9.61 -9.81
N PHE A 6 0.27 -9.12 -9.52
CA PHE A 6 1.28 -8.91 -10.56
C PHE A 6 1.79 -10.25 -11.12
N GLY A 7 1.74 -11.33 -10.31
CA GLY A 7 2.06 -12.70 -10.71
C GLY A 7 0.88 -13.51 -11.24
N VAL A 8 -0.36 -13.15 -10.90
CA VAL A 8 -1.59 -13.81 -11.38
C VAL A 8 -2.29 -12.86 -12.34
N ALA A 9 -1.92 -12.94 -13.62
CA ALA A 9 -2.56 -12.20 -14.70
C ALA A 9 -4.07 -12.39 -14.64
N ARG A 10 -4.82 -11.31 -14.45
CA ARG A 10 -6.25 -11.29 -14.68
C ARG A 10 -6.47 -10.90 -16.13
N ASP A 11 -6.53 -11.91 -16.99
CA ASP A 11 -7.24 -11.76 -18.26
C ASP A 11 -8.74 -11.65 -17.93
N PHE A 12 -9.17 -10.44 -17.58
CA PHE A 12 -10.58 -10.09 -17.62
C PHE A 12 -10.81 -9.33 -18.93
N PRO A 13 -11.43 -9.97 -19.94
CA PRO A 13 -11.56 -9.38 -21.28
C PRO A 13 -12.32 -8.04 -21.30
N ASP A 14 -13.14 -7.76 -20.28
CA ASP A 14 -14.16 -6.69 -20.35
C ASP A 14 -14.23 -5.75 -19.13
N SER A 15 -13.25 -5.73 -18.23
CA SER A 15 -13.27 -4.74 -17.14
C SER A 15 -12.59 -3.43 -17.57
N PRO A 16 -13.29 -2.29 -17.61
CA PRO A 16 -12.67 -1.03 -18.00
C PRO A 16 -11.58 -0.68 -16.97
N TYR A 17 -10.34 -0.52 -17.45
CA TYR A 17 -9.23 0.02 -16.66
C TYR A 17 -9.66 1.36 -16.05
N LYS A 18 -10.03 1.33 -14.78
CA LYS A 18 -10.62 2.45 -14.08
C LYS A 18 -9.59 3.04 -13.13
N ILE A 19 -9.51 4.36 -13.11
CA ILE A 19 -8.79 5.08 -12.09
C ILE A 19 -9.82 5.57 -11.08
N ASN A 20 -9.66 5.18 -9.82
CA ASN A 20 -10.46 5.69 -8.73
C ASN A 20 -9.69 6.77 -7.98
N TYR A 21 -10.20 8.00 -8.04
CA TYR A 21 -9.62 9.15 -7.34
C TYR A 21 -10.41 9.53 -6.08
N SER A 22 -11.54 8.88 -5.80
CA SER A 22 -12.38 9.21 -4.66
C SER A 22 -11.87 8.49 -3.42
N PRO A 23 -11.30 9.21 -2.43
CA PRO A 23 -10.81 8.59 -1.22
C PRO A 23 -11.95 7.95 -0.43
N PHE A 24 -11.61 6.84 0.20
CA PHE A 24 -12.42 5.92 0.98
C PHE A 24 -13.52 5.18 0.22
N GLN A 25 -13.69 5.40 -1.10
CA GLN A 25 -14.77 4.77 -1.85
C GLN A 25 -14.63 3.24 -1.88
N THR A 26 -13.47 2.74 -2.28
CA THR A 26 -13.20 1.30 -2.39
C THR A 26 -13.13 0.66 -1.02
N ILE A 27 -12.56 1.36 -0.04
CA ILE A 27 -12.53 0.91 1.36
C ILE A 27 -13.95 0.72 1.88
N THR A 28 -14.82 1.72 1.72
CA THR A 28 -16.20 1.65 2.18
C THR A 28 -16.97 0.55 1.44
N GLU A 29 -16.77 0.40 0.14
CA GLU A 29 -17.36 -0.71 -0.63
C GLU A 29 -16.91 -2.07 -0.10
N TYR A 30 -15.61 -2.27 0.16
CA TYR A 30 -15.09 -3.50 0.74
C TYR A 30 -15.63 -3.77 2.15
N VAL A 31 -15.72 -2.75 2.99
CA VAL A 31 -16.24 -2.87 4.36
C VAL A 31 -17.72 -3.23 4.36
N ILE A 32 -18.52 -2.70 3.45
CA ILE A 32 -19.96 -2.97 3.41
C ILE A 32 -20.28 -4.29 2.72
N THR A 33 -19.59 -4.60 1.62
CA THR A 33 -19.98 -5.70 0.72
C THR A 33 -19.17 -6.97 0.93
N VAL A 34 -17.90 -6.87 1.31
CA VAL A 34 -16.98 -8.01 1.41
C VAL A 34 -16.79 -8.44 2.86
N LEU A 35 -16.56 -7.50 3.78
CA LEU A 35 -16.28 -7.79 5.20
C LEU A 35 -17.31 -8.73 5.86
N PRO A 36 -18.65 -8.54 5.70
CA PRO A 36 -19.63 -9.35 6.43
C PRO A 36 -19.68 -10.82 6.00
N TYR A 37 -19.28 -11.12 4.76
CA TYR A 37 -19.45 -12.44 4.14
C TYR A 37 -18.13 -13.13 3.82
N ARG A 38 -17.04 -12.39 3.67
CA ARG A 38 -15.74 -12.86 3.15
C ARG A 38 -14.57 -12.19 3.86
N LEU A 39 -14.53 -12.33 5.18
CA LEU A 39 -13.49 -11.74 6.04
C LEU A 39 -12.06 -12.08 5.59
N GLY A 40 -11.83 -13.30 5.06
CA GLY A 40 -10.53 -13.72 4.55
C GLY A 40 -10.06 -12.89 3.34
N GLU A 41 -10.94 -12.71 2.35
CA GLU A 41 -10.65 -11.89 1.15
C GLU A 41 -10.46 -10.41 1.52
N PHE A 42 -11.29 -9.89 2.43
CA PHE A 42 -11.15 -8.54 2.97
C PHE A 42 -9.78 -8.34 3.63
N SER A 43 -9.39 -9.27 4.51
CA SER A 43 -8.14 -9.21 5.26
C SER A 43 -6.92 -9.29 4.33
N GLN A 44 -6.94 -10.22 3.37
CA GLN A 44 -5.85 -10.35 2.39
C GLN A 44 -5.70 -9.10 1.51
N ASN A 45 -6.79 -8.39 1.22
CA ASN A 45 -6.73 -7.18 0.41
C ASN A 45 -6.32 -5.96 1.22
N MET A 46 -7.05 -5.61 2.27
CA MET A 46 -6.77 -4.40 3.04
C MET A 46 -5.52 -4.56 3.92
N LEU A 47 -5.44 -5.61 4.75
CA LEU A 47 -4.28 -5.81 5.62
C LEU A 47 -3.05 -6.21 4.81
N GLY A 48 -3.23 -6.97 3.72
CA GLY A 48 -2.12 -7.32 2.84
C GLY A 48 -1.40 -6.11 2.26
N ASN A 49 -2.13 -5.06 1.88
CA ASN A 49 -1.54 -3.80 1.40
C ASN A 49 -0.75 -3.10 2.52
N ILE A 50 -1.34 -2.96 3.71
CA ILE A 50 -0.65 -2.36 4.86
C ILE A 50 0.62 -3.14 5.21
N ILE A 51 0.50 -4.46 5.41
CA ILE A 51 1.60 -5.33 5.85
C ILE A 51 2.76 -5.31 4.85
N LEU A 52 2.45 -5.30 3.56
CA LEU A 52 3.46 -5.28 2.51
C LEU A 52 4.41 -4.07 2.59
N PHE A 53 3.90 -2.92 3.03
CA PHE A 53 4.66 -1.68 3.09
C PHE A 53 5.30 -1.39 4.45
N ILE A 54 5.04 -2.21 5.48
CA ILE A 54 5.71 -2.10 6.79
C ILE A 54 7.24 -2.13 6.67
N PRO A 55 7.88 -3.04 5.91
CA PRO A 55 9.35 -3.09 5.81
C PRO A 55 9.97 -1.80 5.26
N TYR A 56 9.25 -1.03 4.43
CA TYR A 56 9.76 0.24 3.88
C TYR A 56 9.95 1.30 4.98
N GLY A 57 9.21 1.20 6.09
CA GLY A 57 9.39 2.05 7.26
C GLY A 57 10.78 1.93 7.91
N PHE A 58 11.49 0.82 7.65
CA PHE A 58 12.81 0.51 8.20
C PHE A 58 13.95 0.96 7.28
N LEU A 59 13.68 1.60 6.15
CA LEU A 59 14.73 2.06 5.23
C LEU A 59 15.71 3.06 5.87
N GLY A 60 15.35 3.65 7.02
CA GLY A 60 16.26 4.43 7.87
C GLY A 60 17.51 3.67 8.34
N ILE A 61 17.44 2.33 8.41
CA ILE A 61 18.59 1.45 8.72
C ILE A 61 19.66 1.54 7.62
N LEU A 62 19.23 1.48 6.35
CA LEU A 62 20.12 1.49 5.19
C LEU A 62 20.50 2.92 4.79
N TYR A 63 19.57 3.85 4.95
CA TYR A 63 19.70 5.23 4.51
C TYR A 63 19.37 6.19 5.66
N PRO A 64 20.38 6.71 6.37
CA PRO A 64 20.16 7.56 7.55
C PRO A 64 19.30 8.80 7.30
N LYS A 65 19.22 9.31 6.06
CA LYS A 65 18.33 10.41 5.67
C LYS A 65 16.85 10.08 5.88
N PHE A 66 16.46 8.81 5.77
CA PHE A 66 15.09 8.34 5.98
C PHE A 66 14.72 8.20 7.46
N ASN A 67 15.65 8.46 8.40
CA ASN A 67 15.31 8.67 9.81
C ASN A 67 14.52 9.96 10.05
N GLN A 68 14.41 10.83 9.03
CA GLN A 68 13.46 11.92 8.99
C GLN A 68 12.26 11.49 8.15
N PHE A 69 11.10 11.35 8.79
CA PHE A 69 9.88 10.85 8.16
C PHE A 69 9.50 11.58 6.87
N LYS A 70 9.72 12.90 6.79
CA LYS A 70 9.43 13.70 5.58
C LYS A 70 10.15 13.20 4.32
N TRP A 71 11.41 12.77 4.44
CA TRP A 71 12.20 12.31 3.30
C TRP A 71 11.79 10.90 2.88
N LEU A 72 11.51 10.05 3.87
CA LEU A 72 10.98 8.72 3.64
C LEU A 72 9.62 8.80 2.94
N LEU A 73 8.72 9.63 3.44
CA LEU A 73 7.38 9.83 2.89
C LEU A 73 7.42 10.39 1.46
N LEU A 74 8.29 11.36 1.19
CA LEU A 74 8.42 11.93 -0.16
C LEU A 74 8.85 10.86 -1.17
N VAL A 75 9.94 10.13 -0.87
CA VAL A 75 10.44 9.07 -1.76
C VAL A 75 9.40 7.96 -1.93
N PHE A 76 8.75 7.57 -0.83
CA PHE A 76 7.69 6.58 -0.87
C PHE A 76 6.51 7.02 -1.74
N PHE A 77 6.05 8.26 -1.58
CA PHE A 77 4.93 8.81 -2.33
C PHE A 77 5.23 8.84 -3.84
N ILE A 78 6.43 9.25 -4.23
CA ILE A 78 6.85 9.17 -5.64
C ILE A 78 6.85 7.70 -6.12
N THR A 79 7.42 6.80 -5.33
CA THR A 79 7.54 5.38 -5.68
C THR A 79 6.17 4.72 -5.86
N ILE A 80 5.22 4.96 -4.95
CA ILE A 80 3.91 4.34 -5.02
C ILE A 80 3.10 4.89 -6.19
N ASN A 81 3.17 6.20 -6.46
CA ASN A 81 2.51 6.76 -7.65
C ASN A 81 3.09 6.17 -8.94
N ILE A 82 4.42 5.97 -9.04
CA ILE A 82 5.02 5.29 -10.20
C ILE A 82 4.47 3.87 -10.36
N ILE A 83 4.30 3.14 -9.25
CA ILE A 83 3.73 1.77 -9.27
C ILE A 83 2.27 1.80 -9.77
N GLU A 84 1.43 2.66 -9.19
CA GLU A 84 0.01 2.84 -9.58
C GLU A 84 -0.13 3.22 -11.06
N PHE A 85 0.64 4.21 -11.52
CA PHE A 85 0.64 4.62 -12.93
C PHE A 85 1.16 3.52 -13.85
N SER A 86 2.17 2.76 -13.43
CA SER A 86 2.67 1.62 -14.21
C SER A 86 1.60 0.53 -14.33
N GLN A 87 0.86 0.24 -13.26
CA GLN A 87 -0.23 -0.75 -13.28
C GLN A 87 -1.36 -0.34 -14.23
N TYR A 88 -1.72 0.94 -14.22
CA TYR A 88 -2.67 1.50 -15.18
C TYR A 88 -2.16 1.36 -16.62
N TYR A 89 -0.91 1.78 -16.88
CA TYR A 89 -0.32 1.76 -18.21
C TYR A 89 -0.17 0.34 -18.78
N PHE A 90 0.32 -0.60 -17.97
CA PHE A 90 0.50 -2.00 -18.38
C PHE A 90 -0.79 -2.83 -18.30
N LYS A 91 -1.95 -2.20 -18.01
CA LYS A 91 -3.24 -2.88 -17.99
C LYS A 91 -3.27 -4.06 -17.00
N ARG A 92 -2.51 -3.97 -15.90
CA ARG A 92 -2.38 -5.05 -14.90
C ARG A 92 -3.17 -4.80 -13.63
N GLY A 93 -3.93 -3.70 -13.55
CA GLY A 93 -4.72 -3.38 -12.37
C GLY A 93 -5.53 -2.09 -12.51
N PHE A 94 -6.20 -1.75 -11.42
CA PHE A 94 -6.91 -0.50 -11.22
C PHE A 94 -6.00 0.42 -10.42
N ALA A 95 -5.83 1.67 -10.84
CA ALA A 95 -5.15 2.66 -10.03
C ALA A 95 -6.16 3.24 -9.03
N ASP A 96 -5.86 3.18 -7.74
CA ASP A 96 -6.80 3.55 -6.69
C ASP A 96 -6.12 4.38 -5.60
N ILE A 97 -6.76 5.48 -5.20
CA ILE A 97 -6.25 6.38 -4.16
C ILE A 97 -6.31 5.74 -2.77
N ASP A 98 -7.29 4.88 -2.51
CA ASP A 98 -7.42 4.14 -1.24
C ASP A 98 -6.22 3.23 -0.99
N ASP A 99 -5.69 2.78 -2.10
CA ASP A 99 -4.59 1.91 -2.23
C ASP A 99 -3.28 2.63 -1.82
N VAL A 100 -3.04 3.83 -2.33
CA VAL A 100 -1.99 4.73 -1.86
C VAL A 100 -2.13 5.04 -0.36
N ILE A 101 -3.35 5.21 0.15
CA ILE A 101 -3.63 5.47 1.57
C ILE A 101 -3.20 4.27 2.43
N LEU A 102 -3.62 3.04 2.08
CA LEU A 102 -3.25 1.83 2.82
C LEU A 102 -1.74 1.59 2.83
N ASN A 103 -1.08 1.83 1.69
CA ASN A 103 0.36 1.65 1.56
C ASN A 103 1.12 2.67 2.41
N THR A 104 0.64 3.92 2.46
CA THR A 104 1.17 4.97 3.31
C THR A 104 0.97 4.66 4.80
N LEU A 105 -0.15 4.05 5.17
CA LEU A 105 -0.38 3.56 6.54
C LEU A 105 0.62 2.46 6.90
N GLY A 106 0.86 1.50 6.00
CA GLY A 106 1.88 0.45 6.17
C GLY A 106 3.27 1.02 6.44
N LEU A 107 3.73 1.94 5.58
CA LEU A 107 5.00 2.66 5.75
C LEU A 107 5.07 3.34 7.12
N THR A 108 4.02 4.07 7.49
CA THR A 108 3.97 4.84 8.74
C THR A 108 4.05 3.94 9.96
N ILE A 109 3.32 2.83 9.96
CA ILE A 109 3.38 1.82 11.02
C ILE A 109 4.80 1.26 11.14
N GLY A 110 5.41 0.87 10.01
CA GLY A 110 6.79 0.37 9.98
C GLY A 110 7.80 1.38 10.52
N TYR A 111 7.65 2.66 10.15
CA TYR A 111 8.53 3.73 10.63
C TYR A 111 8.40 3.95 12.14
N ILE A 112 7.17 3.90 12.68
CA ILE A 112 6.94 4.00 14.13
C ILE A 112 7.59 2.82 14.86
N ILE A 113 7.44 1.59 14.34
CA ILE A 113 8.07 0.40 14.92
C ILE A 113 9.59 0.56 14.90
N TYR A 114 10.17 0.95 13.77
CA TYR A 114 11.59 1.22 13.61
C TYR A 114 12.09 2.23 14.65
N LYS A 115 11.44 3.41 14.73
CA LYS A 115 11.84 4.45 15.67
C LYS A 115 11.74 3.98 17.12
N LYS A 116 10.68 3.27 17.51
CA LYS A 116 10.55 2.75 18.87
C LYS A 116 11.64 1.71 19.16
N TRP A 117 11.81 0.70 18.33
CA TRP A 117 12.72 -0.41 18.62
C TRP A 117 14.19 0.02 18.64
N PHE A 118 14.61 0.86 17.68
CA PHE A 118 16.01 1.27 17.56
C PHE A 118 16.37 2.48 18.44
N PHE A 119 15.42 3.37 18.75
CA PHE A 119 15.67 4.46 19.71
C PHE A 119 15.69 3.95 21.16
N ILE A 120 14.89 2.93 21.49
CA ILE A 120 14.90 2.32 22.83
C ILE A 120 16.22 1.57 23.11
N LYS A 121 16.95 1.13 22.08
CA LYS A 121 18.28 0.50 22.23
C LYS A 121 19.46 1.49 22.30
N GLY A 122 19.21 2.78 22.10
CA GLY A 122 20.24 3.83 22.09
C GLY A 122 20.36 4.63 23.40
N LYS A 123 19.70 4.18 24.47
CA LYS A 123 19.83 4.69 25.85
C LYS A 123 20.20 3.53 26.76
#